data_AF-A0A2K5CLD5-F1
#
_entry.id   AF-A0A2K5CLD5-F1
#
_cell.length_a   1.000
_cell.length_b   1.000
_cell.length_c   1.000
_cell.angle_alpha   90.00
_cell.angle_beta   90.00
_cell.angle_gamma   90.00
#
_symmetry.space_group_name_H-M   'P 1'
#
loop_
_entity.id
_entity.type
_entity.pdbx_description
1 polymer ?
#
loop_
_entity_poly.entity_id
_entity_poly.type
_entity_poly.pdbx_seq_one_letter_code
_entity_poly.pdbx_strand_id
1 'polypeptide(L)'
;MFSMRIVCLVLSVVGTAWATDTSEDDFLTAGGGVRGPRVVEKQPSVCKDSDWPFCSDEDWNYRCPSGCRMKGLIDEVNQDFTNRINKLKNSLFEYQKNNKDSNSLTRNIMEILRGDFASANNRDNTYNRVSEDLRSRIEVLKRKVIEKVQQIQLLQNNVRAQLVDMKRLEVDIDIKIRSCRGSCSRALAREIDLKDYEDQQKQLQQVIAKDLLPLVKLQANNLSVARHTAKEAPQFNPRAIQWQIRPEVRLVMKEHIPPREAMLNLALPEVSSLLLWGSLPCPPRLS
;
A
#
# COMPACT_ATOMS: atom_id res chain seq x y z
N MET A 1 -15.96 -15.40 -8.80
CA MET A 1 -14.78 -15.91 -9.55
C MET A 1 -15.18 -16.97 -10.59
N PHE A 2 -16.18 -16.72 -11.45
CA PHE A 2 -16.64 -17.68 -12.48
C PHE A 2 -16.53 -17.15 -13.93
N SER A 3 -16.01 -15.93 -14.15
CA SER A 3 -15.97 -15.32 -15.49
C SER A 3 -14.73 -15.72 -16.31
N MET A 4 -13.55 -15.88 -15.68
CA MET A 4 -12.32 -16.18 -16.43
C MET A 4 -12.25 -17.61 -17.01
N ARG A 5 -12.90 -18.59 -16.38
CA ARG A 5 -12.85 -19.99 -16.84
C ARG A 5 -13.67 -20.25 -18.10
N ILE A 6 -14.74 -19.47 -18.31
CA ILE A 6 -15.60 -19.60 -19.49
C ILE A 6 -14.93 -18.95 -20.71
N VAL A 7 -14.24 -17.82 -20.51
CA VAL A 7 -13.50 -17.13 -21.58
C VAL A 7 -12.32 -17.98 -22.09
N CYS A 8 -11.59 -18.67 -21.22
CA CYS A 8 -10.52 -19.57 -21.64
C CYS A 8 -11.02 -20.80 -22.42
N LEU A 9 -12.20 -21.34 -22.07
CA LEU A 9 -12.76 -22.49 -22.79
C LEU A 9 -13.25 -22.12 -24.20
N VAL A 10 -13.81 -20.91 -24.38
CA VAL A 10 -14.23 -20.43 -25.70
C VAL A 10 -13.02 -20.16 -26.62
N LEU A 11 -11.91 -19.64 -26.07
CA LEU A 11 -10.67 -19.42 -26.83
C LEU A 11 -10.00 -20.73 -27.28
N SER A 12 -10.07 -21.80 -26.48
CA SER A 12 -9.51 -23.11 -26.86
C SER A 12 -10.31 -23.83 -27.96
N VAL A 13 -11.64 -23.63 -28.03
CA VAL A 13 -12.48 -24.27 -29.06
C VAL A 13 -12.40 -23.54 -30.40
N VAL A 14 -12.28 -22.21 -30.39
CA VAL A 14 -12.05 -21.44 -31.62
C VAL A 14 -10.67 -21.74 -32.22
N GLY A 15 -9.65 -22.02 -31.40
CA GLY A 15 -8.31 -22.42 -31.89
C GLY A 15 -8.27 -23.76 -32.63
N THR A 16 -9.21 -24.68 -32.35
CA THR A 16 -9.27 -26.00 -32.99
C THR A 16 -10.07 -26.05 -34.28
N ALA A 17 -10.84 -25.00 -34.61
CA ALA A 17 -11.62 -24.92 -35.85
C ALA A 17 -10.86 -24.29 -37.04
N TRP A 18 -9.63 -23.78 -36.81
CA TRP A 18 -8.77 -23.21 -37.86
C TRP A 18 -7.58 -24.11 -38.22
N ALA A 19 -7.59 -25.37 -37.78
CA ALA A 19 -6.48 -26.31 -37.99
C ALA A 19 -6.88 -27.64 -38.66
N THR A 20 -8.04 -27.70 -39.31
CA THR A 20 -8.44 -28.86 -40.11
C THR A 20 -9.09 -28.40 -41.41
N ASP A 21 -8.62 -28.98 -42.50
CA ASP A 21 -9.09 -28.86 -43.89
C ASP A 21 -8.48 -27.77 -44.76
N THR A 22 -7.26 -28.03 -45.25
CA THR A 22 -6.92 -27.74 -46.64
C THR A 22 -6.21 -28.93 -47.26
N SER A 23 -7.04 -29.77 -47.88
CA SER A 23 -6.82 -30.42 -49.18
C SER A 23 -5.37 -30.74 -49.58
N GLU A 24 -5.07 -32.04 -49.56
CA GLU A 24 -4.31 -32.65 -50.65
C GLU A 24 -4.91 -32.15 -51.99
N ASP A 25 -4.07 -31.57 -52.86
CA ASP A 25 -4.34 -31.23 -54.29
C ASP A 25 -4.05 -29.80 -54.77
N ASP A 26 -3.06 -29.06 -54.21
CA ASP A 26 -2.63 -27.79 -54.86
C ASP A 26 -1.12 -27.53 -54.91
N PHE A 27 -0.28 -28.55 -54.71
CA PHE A 27 1.18 -28.40 -54.83
C PHE A 27 1.76 -28.82 -56.20
N LEU A 28 1.00 -29.54 -57.03
CA LEU A 28 1.44 -29.95 -58.38
C LEU A 28 1.01 -28.95 -59.47
N THR A 29 0.01 -28.12 -59.21
CA THR A 29 -0.57 -27.17 -60.19
C THR A 29 0.06 -25.77 -60.13
N ALA A 30 0.79 -25.45 -59.05
CA ALA A 30 1.46 -24.17 -58.84
C ALA A 30 2.98 -24.20 -59.16
N GLY A 31 3.38 -24.90 -60.23
CA GLY A 31 4.72 -24.74 -60.83
C GLY A 31 5.90 -25.26 -60.01
N GLY A 32 5.71 -26.15 -59.04
CA GLY A 32 6.76 -26.78 -58.23
C GLY A 32 7.66 -27.80 -58.97
N GLY A 33 7.66 -27.79 -60.31
CA GLY A 33 8.41 -28.73 -61.16
C GLY A 33 9.78 -28.25 -61.62
N VAL A 34 10.20 -27.04 -61.25
CA VAL A 34 11.51 -26.52 -61.62
C VAL A 34 12.39 -26.55 -60.38
N ARG A 35 13.14 -27.65 -60.24
CA ARG A 35 14.34 -27.63 -59.42
C ARG A 35 15.18 -26.47 -59.95
N GLY A 36 15.17 -25.34 -59.23
CA GLY A 36 16.10 -24.25 -59.48
C GLY A 36 17.51 -24.84 -59.60
N PRO A 37 18.42 -24.21 -60.36
CA PRO A 37 19.78 -24.73 -60.52
C PRO A 37 20.26 -25.10 -59.13
N ARG A 38 20.60 -26.38 -58.91
CA ARG A 38 21.30 -26.77 -57.69
C ARG A 38 22.38 -25.72 -57.53
N VAL A 39 22.49 -25.13 -56.34
CA VAL A 39 23.69 -24.37 -56.00
C VAL A 39 24.81 -25.32 -56.35
N VAL A 40 25.45 -25.05 -57.50
CA VAL A 40 26.66 -25.72 -57.90
C VAL A 40 27.53 -25.52 -56.68
N GLU A 41 27.87 -26.62 -56.02
CA GLU A 41 28.91 -26.64 -55.02
C GLU A 41 30.04 -25.82 -55.62
N LYS A 42 30.23 -24.59 -55.09
CA LYS A 42 31.18 -23.63 -55.66
C LYS A 42 32.42 -24.46 -55.90
N GLN A 43 32.85 -24.57 -57.17
CA GLN A 43 34.12 -25.23 -57.50
C GLN A 43 35.09 -24.79 -56.42
N PRO A 44 35.76 -25.72 -55.70
CA PRO A 44 36.78 -25.31 -54.76
C PRO A 44 37.69 -24.41 -55.58
N SER A 45 37.68 -23.12 -55.25
CA SER A 45 38.56 -22.21 -55.93
C SER A 45 39.95 -22.80 -55.74
N VAL A 46 40.78 -22.75 -56.78
CA VAL A 46 42.19 -23.18 -56.74
C VAL A 46 42.95 -22.54 -55.54
N CYS A 47 42.36 -21.53 -54.89
CA CYS A 47 42.82 -20.90 -53.66
C CYS A 47 42.54 -21.70 -52.36
N LYS A 48 41.91 -22.88 -52.42
CA LYS A 48 41.60 -23.73 -51.26
C LYS A 48 42.58 -24.91 -51.09
N ASP A 49 43.74 -24.83 -51.72
CA ASP A 49 44.83 -25.80 -51.56
C ASP A 49 45.48 -25.60 -50.18
N SER A 50 45.36 -26.61 -49.32
CA SER A 50 45.76 -26.55 -47.90
C SER A 50 47.10 -27.26 -47.64
N ASP A 51 47.96 -27.35 -48.65
CA ASP A 51 49.25 -28.06 -48.59
C ASP A 51 50.35 -27.24 -47.88
N TRP A 52 49.97 -26.32 -47.00
CA TRP A 52 50.88 -25.45 -46.25
C TRP A 52 51.13 -26.01 -44.84
N PRO A 53 52.37 -26.01 -44.34
CA PRO A 53 52.65 -26.42 -42.96
C PRO A 53 51.98 -25.45 -41.97
N PHE A 54 51.71 -25.94 -40.76
CA PHE A 54 51.18 -25.09 -39.69
C PHE A 54 52.19 -23.98 -39.32
N CYS A 55 51.70 -22.76 -39.14
CA CYS A 55 52.52 -21.64 -38.70
C CYS A 55 52.97 -21.82 -37.24
N SER A 56 54.21 -21.39 -36.95
CA SER A 56 54.71 -21.20 -35.60
C SER A 56 54.50 -19.74 -35.14
N ASP A 57 54.61 -19.45 -33.84
CA ASP A 57 54.41 -18.07 -33.33
C ASP A 57 55.45 -17.08 -33.90
N GLU A 58 56.65 -17.56 -34.25
CA GLU A 58 57.72 -16.78 -34.88
C GLU A 58 57.42 -16.42 -36.35
N ASP A 59 56.48 -17.12 -37.00
CA ASP A 59 56.04 -16.78 -38.35
C ASP A 59 55.10 -15.55 -38.37
N TRP A 60 54.58 -15.11 -37.22
CA TRP A 60 53.82 -13.87 -37.10
C TRP A 60 54.76 -12.67 -37.34
N ASN A 61 54.29 -11.62 -38.01
CA ASN A 61 55.07 -10.54 -38.66
C ASN A 61 55.77 -10.90 -39.98
N TYR A 62 56.31 -12.11 -40.15
CA TYR A 62 56.96 -12.52 -41.41
C TYR A 62 55.97 -13.07 -42.44
N ARG A 63 54.94 -13.81 -41.98
CA ARG A 63 53.82 -14.30 -42.80
C ARG A 63 52.53 -13.61 -42.34
N CYS A 64 51.95 -12.80 -43.23
CA CYS A 64 50.73 -12.05 -42.96
C CYS A 64 49.54 -12.61 -43.76
N PRO A 65 48.32 -12.56 -43.20
CA PRO A 65 47.12 -12.91 -43.95
C PRO A 65 46.94 -11.97 -45.15
N SER A 66 46.23 -12.48 -46.17
CA SER A 66 45.92 -11.65 -47.34
C SER A 66 45.10 -10.42 -46.96
N GLY A 67 45.41 -9.29 -47.59
CA GLY A 67 44.71 -8.03 -47.37
C GLY A 67 43.21 -8.11 -47.66
N CYS A 68 42.79 -8.96 -48.61
CA CYS A 68 41.38 -9.18 -48.91
C CYS A 68 40.61 -9.85 -47.75
N ARG A 69 41.22 -10.83 -47.07
CA ARG A 69 40.62 -11.45 -45.88
C ARG A 69 40.52 -10.46 -44.73
N MET A 70 41.58 -9.69 -44.49
CA MET A 70 41.57 -8.67 -43.45
C MET A 70 40.55 -7.57 -43.73
N LYS A 71 40.44 -7.12 -44.98
CA LYS A 71 39.45 -6.11 -45.37
C LYS A 71 38.02 -6.60 -45.16
N GLY A 72 37.72 -7.86 -45.51
CA GLY A 72 36.41 -8.47 -45.24
C GLY A 72 36.07 -8.53 -43.76
N LEU A 73 37.01 -8.98 -42.92
CA LEU A 73 36.81 -9.04 -41.46
C LEU A 73 36.67 -7.65 -40.82
N ILE A 74 37.47 -6.68 -41.26
CA ILE A 74 37.39 -5.30 -40.79
C ILE A 74 36.01 -4.72 -41.12
N ASP A 75 35.52 -4.93 -42.34
CA ASP A 75 34.23 -4.38 -42.78
C ASP A 75 33.05 -5.09 -42.10
N GLU A 76 33.11 -6.41 -41.93
CA GLU A 76 32.11 -7.19 -41.18
C GLU A 76 32.00 -6.73 -39.73
N VAL A 77 33.14 -6.60 -39.04
CA VAL A 77 33.19 -6.15 -37.65
C VAL A 77 32.74 -4.70 -37.51
N ASN A 78 33.12 -3.82 -38.42
CA ASN A 78 32.65 -2.43 -38.43
C ASN A 78 31.13 -2.34 -38.64
N GLN A 79 30.57 -3.20 -39.48
CA GLN A 79 29.13 -3.28 -39.70
C GLN A 79 28.41 -3.79 -38.44
N ASP A 80 28.90 -4.84 -37.78
CA ASP A 80 28.32 -5.35 -36.53
C ASP A 80 28.38 -4.27 -35.43
N PHE A 81 29.50 -3.57 -35.27
CA PHE A 81 29.59 -2.47 -34.32
C PHE A 81 28.60 -1.35 -34.64
N THR A 82 28.44 -0.97 -35.90
CA THR A 82 27.49 0.06 -36.31
C THR A 82 26.05 -0.36 -35.99
N ASN A 83 25.70 -1.61 -36.28
CA ASN A 83 24.38 -2.17 -35.99
C ASN A 83 24.09 -2.20 -34.47
N ARG A 84 25.05 -2.67 -33.67
CA ARG A 84 24.95 -2.69 -32.20
C ARG A 84 24.84 -1.28 -31.63
N ILE A 85 25.65 -0.34 -32.11
CA ILE A 85 25.61 1.06 -31.67
C ILE A 85 24.25 1.68 -31.98
N ASN A 86 23.69 1.44 -33.15
CA ASN A 86 22.37 1.98 -33.51
C ASN A 86 21.25 1.38 -32.65
N LYS A 87 21.29 0.08 -32.36
CA LYS A 87 20.36 -0.55 -31.42
C LYS A 87 20.46 0.04 -30.02
N LEU A 88 21.69 0.25 -29.53
CA LEU A 88 21.93 0.88 -28.23
C LEU A 88 21.42 2.32 -28.19
N LYS A 89 21.71 3.13 -29.22
CA LYS A 89 21.22 4.51 -29.33
C LYS A 89 19.70 4.56 -29.29
N ASN A 90 19.02 3.71 -30.06
CA ASN A 90 17.55 3.67 -30.09
C ASN A 90 16.98 3.33 -28.71
N SER A 91 17.52 2.31 -28.04
CA SER A 91 17.08 1.96 -26.68
C SER A 91 17.31 3.11 -25.68
N LEU A 92 18.45 3.81 -25.78
CA LEU A 92 18.77 4.93 -24.92
C LEU A 92 17.79 6.10 -25.12
N PHE A 93 17.41 6.41 -26.36
CA PHE A 93 16.41 7.43 -26.64
C PHE A 93 15.02 7.05 -26.10
N GLU A 94 14.63 5.78 -26.20
CA GLU A 94 13.37 5.31 -25.61
C GLU A 94 13.36 5.46 -24.08
N TYR A 95 14.43 5.05 -23.39
CA TYR A 95 14.53 5.25 -21.94
C TYR A 95 14.53 6.72 -21.55
N GLN A 96 15.20 7.58 -22.32
CA GLN A 96 15.21 9.02 -22.07
C GLN A 96 13.80 9.63 -22.22
N LYS A 97 13.02 9.20 -23.22
CA LYS A 97 11.64 9.62 -23.41
C LYS A 97 10.75 9.13 -22.26
N ASN A 98 10.80 7.83 -21.95
CA ASN A 98 10.00 7.23 -20.88
C ASN A 98 10.32 7.82 -19.50
N ASN A 99 11.58 8.24 -19.27
CA ASN A 99 11.97 8.92 -18.05
C ASN A 99 11.32 10.32 -17.94
N LYS A 100 11.16 11.06 -19.04
CA LYS A 100 10.42 12.34 -19.03
C LYS A 100 8.95 12.13 -18.69
N ASP A 101 8.33 11.12 -19.28
CA ASP A 101 6.92 10.78 -19.04
C ASP A 101 6.68 10.26 -17.62
N SER A 102 7.59 9.42 -17.11
CA SER A 102 7.53 8.91 -15.73
C SER A 102 7.73 10.03 -14.70
N ASN A 103 8.63 10.97 -14.99
CA ASN A 103 8.89 12.11 -14.11
C ASN A 103 7.71 13.09 -14.10
N SER A 104 7.06 13.34 -15.23
CA SER A 104 5.84 14.18 -15.26
C SER A 104 4.69 13.53 -14.50
N LEU A 105 4.47 12.22 -14.68
CA LEU A 105 3.47 11.47 -13.91
C LEU A 105 3.76 11.50 -12.40
N THR A 106 5.02 11.28 -12.01
CA THR A 106 5.43 11.32 -10.60
C THR A 106 5.18 12.69 -9.98
N ARG A 107 5.48 13.78 -10.71
CA ARG A 107 5.17 15.15 -10.25
C ARG A 107 3.67 15.37 -10.10
N ASN A 108 2.87 14.92 -11.06
CA ASN A 108 1.42 15.06 -11.00
C ASN A 108 0.84 14.36 -9.76
N ILE A 109 1.26 13.11 -9.51
CA ILE A 109 0.82 12.35 -8.33
C ILE A 109 1.29 13.06 -7.05
N MET A 110 2.53 13.54 -7.02
CA MET A 110 3.09 14.25 -5.87
C MET A 110 2.32 15.54 -5.53
N GLU A 111 1.95 16.33 -6.54
CA GLU A 111 1.16 17.56 -6.35
C GLU A 111 -0.26 17.26 -5.86
N ILE A 112 -0.91 16.22 -6.39
CA ILE A 112 -2.24 15.78 -5.92
C ILE A 112 -2.16 15.38 -4.45
N LEU A 113 -1.23 14.49 -4.08
CA LEU A 113 -1.07 14.03 -2.70
C LEU A 113 -0.72 15.18 -1.76
N ARG A 114 0.14 16.11 -2.18
CA ARG A 114 0.50 17.30 -1.41
C ARG A 114 -0.72 18.18 -1.13
N GLY A 115 -1.57 18.40 -2.13
CA GLY A 115 -2.84 19.12 -1.97
C GLY A 115 -3.81 18.41 -1.03
N ASP A 116 -3.96 17.09 -1.19
CA ASP A 116 -4.83 16.26 -0.36
C ASP A 116 -4.42 16.29 1.12
N PHE A 117 -3.13 16.12 1.43
CA PHE A 117 -2.63 16.20 2.81
C PHE A 117 -2.86 17.59 3.44
N ALA A 118 -2.65 18.67 2.68
CA ALA A 118 -2.92 20.02 3.17
C ALA A 118 -4.42 20.23 3.45
N SER A 119 -5.28 19.73 2.57
CA SER A 119 -6.74 19.81 2.74
C SER A 119 -7.25 18.97 3.92
N ALA A 120 -6.72 17.75 4.08
CA ALA A 120 -7.05 16.85 5.18
C ALA A 120 -6.65 17.46 6.53
N ASN A 121 -5.44 18.04 6.62
CA ASN A 121 -4.99 18.75 7.82
C ASN A 121 -5.92 19.93 8.18
N ASN A 122 -6.40 20.69 7.20
CA ASN A 122 -7.37 21.76 7.46
C ASN A 122 -8.73 21.24 7.96
N ARG A 123 -9.18 20.10 7.43
CA ARG A 123 -10.40 19.42 7.88
C ARG A 123 -10.26 18.92 9.31
N ASP A 124 -9.15 18.28 9.64
CA ASP A 124 -8.86 17.78 11.00
C ASP A 124 -8.77 18.94 12.00
N ASN A 125 -8.13 20.06 11.63
CA ASN A 125 -8.09 21.25 12.48
C ASN A 125 -9.48 21.82 12.75
N THR A 126 -10.34 21.87 11.73
CA THR A 126 -11.73 22.32 11.88
C THR A 126 -12.51 21.38 12.79
N TYR A 127 -12.40 20.07 12.57
CA TYR A 127 -13.07 19.05 13.37
C TYR A 127 -12.62 19.10 14.84
N ASN A 128 -11.31 19.25 15.09
CA ASN A 128 -10.75 19.36 16.43
C ASN A 128 -11.30 20.58 17.17
N ARG A 129 -11.41 21.74 16.50
CA ARG A 129 -11.98 22.96 17.11
C ARG A 129 -13.44 22.78 17.51
N VAL A 130 -14.26 22.20 16.62
CA VAL A 130 -15.69 21.97 16.89
C VAL A 130 -15.88 20.92 17.98
N SER A 131 -15.08 19.85 17.96
CA SER A 131 -15.14 18.78 18.96
C SER A 131 -14.78 19.27 20.35
N GLU A 132 -13.74 20.10 20.48
CA GLU A 132 -13.34 20.70 21.75
C GLU A 132 -14.39 21.69 22.28
N ASP A 133 -14.97 22.55 21.42
CA ASP A 133 -16.04 23.47 21.82
C ASP A 133 -17.27 22.70 22.33
N LEU A 134 -17.74 21.69 21.59
CA LEU A 134 -18.87 20.86 22.00
C LEU A 134 -18.60 20.14 23.32
N ARG A 135 -17.39 19.58 23.50
CA ARG A 135 -17.00 18.91 24.73
C ARG A 135 -17.07 19.87 25.92
N SER A 136 -16.51 21.06 25.79
CA SER A 136 -16.52 22.07 26.85
C SER A 136 -17.95 22.47 27.25
N ARG A 137 -18.84 22.67 26.27
CA ARG A 137 -20.24 23.03 26.50
C ARG A 137 -21.02 21.90 27.17
N ILE A 138 -20.79 20.65 26.76
CA ILE A 138 -21.42 19.48 27.37
C ILE A 138 -20.98 19.32 28.84
N GLU A 139 -19.70 19.53 29.14
CA GLU A 139 -19.21 19.49 30.51
C GLU A 139 -19.83 20.59 31.39
N VAL A 140 -19.95 21.81 30.88
CA VAL A 140 -20.64 22.91 31.58
C VAL A 140 -22.11 22.59 31.80
N LEU A 141 -22.79 22.07 30.77
CA LEU A 141 -24.20 21.68 30.87
C LEU A 141 -24.41 20.57 31.91
N LYS A 142 -23.51 19.57 31.92
CA LYS A 142 -23.55 18.46 32.88
C LYS A 142 -23.47 18.96 34.33
N ARG A 143 -22.57 19.92 34.62
CA ARG A 143 -22.49 20.53 35.96
C ARG A 143 -23.80 21.22 36.34
N LYS A 144 -24.37 22.03 35.43
CA LYS A 144 -25.64 22.73 35.66
C LYS A 144 -26.82 21.76 35.86
N VAL A 145 -26.90 20.69 35.07
CA VAL A 145 -27.96 19.68 35.20
C VAL A 145 -27.85 18.96 36.55
N ILE A 146 -26.65 18.59 36.99
CA ILE A 146 -26.43 17.97 38.30
C ILE A 146 -26.89 18.92 39.42
N GLU A 147 -26.52 20.20 39.36
CA GLU A 147 -26.94 21.20 40.36
C GLU A 147 -28.47 21.34 40.42
N LYS A 148 -29.14 21.42 39.27
CA LYS A 148 -30.60 21.52 39.22
C LYS A 148 -31.30 20.25 39.69
N VAL A 149 -30.76 19.07 39.38
CA VAL A 149 -31.32 17.82 39.88
C VAL A 149 -31.14 17.70 41.40
N GLN A 150 -29.98 18.07 41.94
CA GLN A 150 -29.76 18.12 43.40
C GLN A 150 -30.75 19.06 44.09
N GLN A 151 -30.98 20.24 43.50
CA GLN A 151 -31.97 21.19 44.01
C GLN A 151 -33.40 20.61 44.01
N ILE A 152 -33.79 19.93 42.92
CA ILE A 152 -35.10 19.27 42.82
C ILE A 152 -35.23 18.15 43.85
N GLN A 153 -34.21 17.31 44.02
CA GLN A 153 -34.22 16.22 45.00
C GLN A 153 -34.39 16.74 46.44
N LEU A 154 -33.69 17.84 46.78
CA LEU A 154 -33.85 18.49 48.08
C LEU A 154 -35.27 19.02 48.28
N LEU A 155 -35.82 19.71 47.27
CA LEU A 155 -37.19 20.23 47.33
C LEU A 155 -38.22 19.10 47.43
N GLN A 156 -38.06 18.01 46.67
CA GLN A 156 -38.93 16.83 46.75
C GLN A 156 -38.96 16.22 48.16
N ASN A 157 -37.81 16.12 48.82
CA ASN A 157 -37.73 15.61 50.19
C ASN A 157 -38.36 16.58 51.20
N ASN A 158 -38.16 17.89 51.04
CA ASN A 158 -38.78 18.90 51.89
C ASN A 158 -40.30 18.92 51.75
N VAL A 159 -40.83 18.87 50.51
CA VAL A 159 -42.27 18.80 50.25
C VAL A 159 -42.87 17.51 50.79
N ARG A 160 -42.17 16.38 50.68
CA ARG A 160 -42.62 15.11 51.29
C ARG A 160 -42.74 15.25 52.80
N ALA A 161 -41.73 15.81 53.48
CA ALA A 161 -41.77 16.02 54.93
C ALA A 161 -42.93 16.95 55.32
N GLN A 162 -43.06 18.09 54.61
CA GLN A 162 -44.14 19.05 54.82
C GLN A 162 -45.52 18.43 54.63
N LEU A 163 -45.72 17.59 53.61
CA LEU A 163 -47.00 16.93 53.35
C LEU A 163 -47.42 16.00 54.50
N VAL A 164 -46.46 15.25 55.05
CA VAL A 164 -46.71 14.37 56.20
C VAL A 164 -47.06 15.19 57.44
N ASP A 165 -46.35 16.30 57.67
CA ASP A 165 -46.63 17.17 58.82
C ASP A 165 -47.98 17.87 58.69
N MET A 166 -48.34 18.35 57.49
CA MET A 166 -49.67 18.92 57.22
C MET A 166 -50.78 17.89 57.46
N LYS A 167 -50.61 16.64 57.02
CA LYS A 167 -51.58 15.56 57.28
C LYS A 167 -51.77 15.33 58.78
N ARG A 168 -50.70 15.34 59.58
CA ARG A 168 -50.76 15.18 61.04
C ARG A 168 -51.45 16.37 61.71
N LEU A 169 -51.08 17.58 61.28
CA LEU A 169 -51.56 18.83 61.87
C LEU A 169 -53.04 19.06 61.56
N GLU A 170 -53.50 18.65 60.38
CA GLU A 170 -54.93 18.68 60.01
C GLU A 170 -55.78 17.80 60.94
N VAL A 171 -55.35 16.56 61.20
CA VAL A 171 -56.03 15.65 62.15
C VAL A 171 -56.00 16.20 63.58
N ASP A 172 -54.86 16.72 64.02
CA ASP A 172 -54.71 17.33 65.34
C ASP A 172 -55.65 18.54 65.53
N ILE A 173 -55.73 19.43 64.53
CA ILE A 173 -56.64 20.58 64.57
C ILE A 173 -58.10 20.13 64.60
N ASP A 174 -58.50 19.12 63.82
CA ASP A 174 -59.87 18.63 63.83
C ASP A 174 -60.27 18.05 65.20
N ILE A 175 -59.39 17.27 65.82
CA ILE A 175 -59.60 16.78 67.19
C ILE A 175 -59.73 17.96 68.16
N LYS A 176 -58.84 18.96 68.06
CA LYS A 176 -58.87 20.16 68.91
C LYS A 176 -60.16 20.96 68.72
N ILE A 177 -60.63 21.17 67.49
CA ILE A 177 -61.89 21.86 67.21
C ILE A 177 -63.08 21.06 67.77
N ARG A 178 -63.09 19.74 67.59
CA ARG A 178 -64.15 18.88 68.13
C ARG A 178 -64.19 18.89 69.66
N SER A 179 -63.03 18.97 70.30
CA SER A 179 -62.93 19.04 71.77
C SER A 179 -63.61 20.29 72.36
N CYS A 180 -63.66 21.40 71.62
CA CYS A 180 -64.33 22.63 72.05
C CYS A 180 -65.86 22.51 72.16
N ARG A 181 -66.48 21.44 71.63
CA ARG A 181 -67.94 21.24 71.71
C ARG A 181 -68.46 21.18 73.15
N GLY A 182 -67.63 20.75 74.11
CA GLY A 182 -67.98 20.71 75.53
C GLY A 182 -67.69 22.01 76.31
N SER A 183 -66.98 22.96 75.70
CA SER A 183 -66.50 24.19 76.37
C SER A 183 -67.02 25.48 75.74
N CYS A 184 -67.36 25.47 74.45
CA CYS A 184 -67.80 26.64 73.70
C CYS A 184 -69.29 26.53 73.34
N SER A 185 -69.94 27.69 73.13
CA SER A 185 -71.37 27.76 72.77
C SER A 185 -71.69 27.21 71.38
N ARG A 186 -70.69 27.16 70.48
CA ARG A 186 -70.79 26.60 69.13
C ARG A 186 -69.53 25.83 68.79
N ALA A 187 -69.70 24.71 68.07
CA ALA A 187 -68.61 23.94 67.49
C ALA A 187 -68.66 24.03 65.96
N LEU A 188 -67.50 24.18 65.33
CA LEU A 188 -67.39 24.16 63.88
C LEU A 188 -67.47 22.71 63.38
N ALA A 189 -68.52 22.38 62.63
CA ALA A 189 -68.61 21.11 61.92
C ALA A 189 -67.79 21.20 60.62
N ARG A 190 -66.70 20.44 60.54
CA ARG A 190 -65.88 20.27 59.34
C ARG A 190 -65.56 18.79 59.16
N GLU A 191 -65.32 18.39 57.92
CA GLU A 191 -64.88 17.05 57.56
C GLU A 191 -63.50 17.16 56.91
N ILE A 192 -62.60 16.24 57.24
CA ILE A 192 -61.25 16.21 56.69
C ILE A 192 -61.20 15.18 55.58
N ASP A 193 -60.68 15.56 54.42
CA ASP A 193 -60.36 14.61 53.36
C ASP A 193 -58.93 14.07 53.50
N LEU A 194 -58.80 12.92 54.17
CA LEU A 194 -57.52 12.21 54.27
C LEU A 194 -57.14 11.49 52.98
N LYS A 195 -58.10 11.26 52.08
CA LYS A 195 -57.90 10.52 50.83
C LYS A 195 -57.06 11.34 49.85
N ASP A 196 -57.32 12.65 49.76
CA ASP A 196 -56.53 13.58 48.95
C ASP A 196 -55.05 13.58 49.35
N TYR A 197 -54.74 13.67 50.65
CA TYR A 197 -53.36 13.60 51.14
C TYR A 197 -52.65 12.28 50.77
N GLU A 198 -53.36 11.14 50.82
CA GLU A 198 -52.79 9.85 50.43
C GLU A 198 -52.53 9.75 48.93
N ASP A 199 -53.43 10.29 48.12
CA ASP A 199 -53.27 10.28 46.67
C ASP A 199 -52.12 11.21 46.24
N GLN A 200 -51.99 12.39 46.85
CA GLN A 200 -50.83 13.28 46.68
C GLN A 200 -49.51 12.61 47.10
N GLN A 201 -49.52 11.89 48.23
CA GLN A 201 -48.34 11.17 48.70
C GLN A 201 -47.93 10.04 47.73
N LYS A 202 -48.90 9.28 47.21
CA LYS A 202 -48.65 8.24 46.19
C LYS A 202 -48.08 8.83 44.90
N GLN A 203 -48.65 9.94 44.42
CA GLN A 203 -48.15 10.65 43.23
C GLN A 203 -46.73 11.14 43.44
N LEU A 204 -46.43 11.77 44.57
CA LEU A 204 -45.09 12.26 44.89
C LEU A 204 -44.07 11.11 44.96
N GLN A 205 -44.45 9.99 45.56
CA GLN A 205 -43.58 8.81 45.67
C GLN A 205 -43.30 8.18 44.30
N GLN A 206 -44.30 8.16 43.41
CA GLN A 206 -44.13 7.72 42.03
C GLN A 206 -43.17 8.62 41.24
N VAL A 207 -43.19 9.94 41.47
CA VAL A 207 -42.28 10.89 40.82
C VAL A 207 -40.85 10.76 41.34
N ILE A 208 -40.67 10.60 42.66
CA ILE A 208 -39.33 10.47 43.27
C ILE A 208 -38.66 9.15 42.90
N ALA A 209 -39.45 8.10 42.66
CA ALA A 209 -38.94 6.81 42.19
C ALA A 209 -38.38 6.86 40.75
N LYS A 210 -38.68 7.91 39.98
CA LYS A 210 -38.09 8.09 38.65
C LYS A 210 -36.72 8.73 38.80
N ASP A 211 -35.69 8.02 38.32
CA ASP A 211 -34.35 8.57 38.24
C ASP A 211 -34.33 9.77 37.28
N LEU A 212 -34.06 10.94 37.83
CA LEU A 212 -33.79 12.17 37.06
C LEU A 212 -32.38 12.15 36.43
N LEU A 213 -31.54 11.18 36.82
CA LEU A 213 -30.18 10.99 36.34
C LEU A 213 -29.87 9.50 36.07
N PRO A 214 -30.47 8.85 35.05
CA PRO A 214 -29.98 7.56 34.58
C PRO A 214 -28.79 7.81 33.65
N LEU A 215 -27.70 8.37 34.18
CA LEU A 215 -26.45 8.46 33.45
C LEU A 215 -25.49 7.43 34.04
N VAL A 216 -25.45 6.27 33.40
CA VAL A 216 -24.27 5.42 33.28
C VAL A 216 -23.00 6.17 33.73
N LYS A 217 -22.54 5.84 34.95
CA LYS A 217 -21.16 5.96 35.44
C LYS A 217 -20.36 7.09 34.79
N LEU A 218 -20.33 8.23 35.47
CA LEU A 218 -19.48 9.41 35.29
C LEU A 218 -17.95 9.16 35.11
N GLN A 219 -17.50 7.93 34.88
CA GLN A 219 -16.09 7.52 34.90
C GLN A 219 -15.71 6.55 33.76
N ALA A 220 -16.66 6.04 32.96
CA ALA A 220 -16.31 5.20 31.81
C ALA A 220 -16.10 6.08 30.58
N ASN A 221 -14.83 6.39 30.35
CA ASN A 221 -14.29 6.95 29.11
C ASN A 221 -14.47 8.46 29.03
N ASN A 222 -13.64 9.16 29.79
CA ASN A 222 -12.89 10.28 29.20
C ASN A 222 -12.10 9.71 28.01
N LEU A 223 -12.78 9.35 26.92
CA LEU A 223 -12.14 9.27 25.62
C LEU A 223 -11.85 10.73 25.29
N SER A 224 -10.77 11.25 25.85
CA SER A 224 -10.05 12.33 25.20
C SER A 224 -9.91 11.86 23.76
N VAL A 225 -10.35 12.67 22.80
CA VAL A 225 -9.92 12.47 21.41
C VAL A 225 -8.44 12.18 21.51
N ALA A 226 -8.03 10.97 21.13
CA ALA A 226 -6.61 10.62 21.15
C ALA A 226 -5.95 11.77 20.41
N ARG A 227 -5.10 12.52 21.10
CA ARG A 227 -4.50 13.73 20.57
C ARG A 227 -3.56 13.26 19.48
N HIS A 228 -4.11 12.99 18.30
CA HIS A 228 -3.38 12.98 17.06
C HIS A 228 -3.04 14.46 16.87
N THR A 229 -2.05 14.94 17.61
CA THR A 229 -1.22 16.01 17.09
C THR A 229 -0.74 15.45 15.78
N ALA A 230 -1.38 15.86 14.68
CA ALA A 230 -0.89 15.57 13.35
C ALA A 230 0.58 15.97 13.42
N LYS A 231 1.46 14.95 13.46
CA LYS A 231 2.88 15.18 13.56
C LYS A 231 3.16 16.02 12.34
N GLU A 232 3.55 17.28 12.56
CA GLU A 232 3.69 18.30 11.54
C GLU A 232 4.32 17.62 10.33
N ALA A 233 3.56 17.51 9.23
CA ALA A 233 3.94 16.66 8.12
C ALA A 233 5.40 16.98 7.82
N PRO A 234 6.33 15.99 7.89
CA PRO A 234 7.75 16.29 7.73
C PRO A 234 7.85 17.11 6.46
N GLN A 235 8.43 18.31 6.54
CA GLN A 235 8.61 19.20 5.39
C GLN A 235 9.10 18.32 4.26
N PHE A 236 8.22 18.05 3.29
CA PHE A 236 8.52 17.13 2.22
C PHE A 236 9.59 17.81 1.40
N ASN A 237 10.86 17.48 1.68
CA ASN A 237 11.99 18.09 1.03
C ASN A 237 12.06 17.49 -0.38
N PRO A 238 11.76 18.27 -1.44
CA PRO A 238 11.78 17.74 -2.80
C PRO A 238 13.17 17.24 -3.21
N ARG A 239 14.23 17.67 -2.52
CA ARG A 239 15.62 17.22 -2.74
C ARG A 239 15.94 15.87 -2.11
N ALA A 240 15.10 15.35 -1.22
CA ALA A 240 15.29 14.03 -0.60
C ALA A 240 14.83 12.88 -1.50
N ILE A 241 14.18 13.17 -2.63
CA ILE A 241 13.99 12.18 -3.70
C ILE A 241 15.32 12.07 -4.46
N GLN A 242 16.34 11.55 -3.80
CA GLN A 242 17.45 10.95 -4.51
C GLN A 242 16.83 9.75 -5.23
N TRP A 243 16.81 9.79 -6.56
CA TRP A 243 16.44 8.63 -7.37
C TRP A 243 17.41 7.50 -7.01
N GLN A 244 17.06 6.70 -6.01
CA GLN A 244 17.65 5.39 -5.82
C GLN A 244 17.17 4.58 -7.01
N ILE A 245 17.95 4.66 -8.09
CA ILE A 245 17.98 3.65 -9.13
C ILE A 245 18.04 2.33 -8.37
N ARG A 246 16.96 1.54 -8.45
CA ARG A 246 16.92 0.20 -7.85
C ARG A 246 18.23 -0.52 -8.21
N PRO A 247 18.90 -1.19 -7.26
CA PRO A 247 20.20 -1.84 -7.52
C PRO A 247 20.13 -2.86 -8.67
N GLU A 248 18.94 -3.36 -9.00
CA GLU A 248 18.69 -4.23 -10.17
C GLU A 248 18.93 -3.55 -11.52
N VAL A 249 18.70 -2.23 -11.66
CA VAL A 249 19.00 -1.51 -12.92
C VAL A 249 20.49 -1.20 -13.04
N ARG A 250 21.22 -1.16 -11.91
CA ARG A 250 22.68 -1.03 -11.88
C ARG A 250 23.38 -2.32 -12.33
N LEU A 251 22.73 -3.49 -12.21
CA LEU A 251 23.25 -4.76 -12.70
C LEU A 251 23.12 -4.87 -14.23
N VAL A 252 22.00 -4.45 -14.81
CA VAL A 252 21.77 -4.55 -16.26
C VAL A 252 22.69 -3.61 -17.08
N MET A 253 23.06 -2.43 -16.54
CA MET A 253 24.06 -1.56 -17.19
C MET A 253 25.51 -2.01 -16.99
N LYS A 254 25.79 -2.92 -16.05
CA LYS A 254 27.15 -3.38 -15.75
C LYS A 254 27.54 -4.66 -16.49
N GLU A 255 26.57 -5.34 -17.08
CA GLU A 255 26.80 -6.59 -17.81
C GLU A 255 27.16 -6.40 -19.29
N HIS A 256 26.97 -5.21 -19.88
CA HIS A 256 27.20 -4.97 -21.33
C HIS A 256 28.13 -3.78 -21.66
N ILE A 257 28.93 -3.32 -20.70
CA ILE A 257 30.00 -2.33 -20.96
C ILE A 257 31.28 -2.85 -20.31
N PRO A 258 32.29 -3.31 -21.07
CA PRO A 258 33.58 -3.64 -20.47
C PRO A 258 34.23 -2.33 -19.96
N PRO A 259 34.67 -2.27 -18.70
CA PRO A 259 35.42 -1.14 -18.18
C PRO A 259 36.79 -1.06 -18.86
N ARG A 260 37.22 0.18 -19.10
CA ARG A 260 38.42 0.62 -19.83
C ARG A 260 39.76 0.25 -19.17
N GLU A 261 39.80 -0.78 -18.31
CA GLU A 261 40.97 -1.17 -17.53
C GLU A 261 41.37 -2.65 -17.71
N ALA A 262 40.68 -3.42 -18.57
CA ALA A 262 41.02 -4.82 -18.85
C ALA A 262 41.86 -5.02 -20.14
N MET A 263 42.51 -3.97 -20.67
CA MET A 263 43.41 -4.06 -21.84
C MET A 263 44.91 -4.04 -21.50
N LEU A 264 45.27 -4.18 -20.22
CA LEU A 264 46.65 -4.35 -19.78
C LEU A 264 46.67 -5.49 -18.77
N ASN A 265 46.96 -6.69 -19.26
CA ASN A 265 47.45 -7.90 -18.56
C ASN A 265 46.82 -9.14 -19.19
N LEU A 266 47.31 -9.51 -20.37
CA LEU A 266 47.37 -10.88 -20.88
C LEU A 266 48.33 -10.86 -22.08
N ALA A 267 49.56 -10.42 -21.81
CA ALA A 267 50.73 -10.68 -22.63
C ALA A 267 51.69 -11.50 -21.76
N LEU A 268 51.71 -12.79 -22.09
CA LEU A 268 52.71 -13.84 -21.83
C LEU A 268 53.18 -14.19 -20.39
N PRO A 269 53.31 -15.51 -20.12
CA PRO A 269 53.76 -16.06 -18.85
C PRO A 269 55.28 -16.24 -18.84
N GLU A 270 55.95 -16.01 -17.71
CA GLU A 270 57.21 -16.67 -17.41
C GLU A 270 57.32 -17.00 -15.91
N VAL A 271 57.42 -18.31 -15.65
CA VAL A 271 58.54 -18.94 -14.92
C VAL A 271 58.92 -18.33 -13.56
N SER A 272 58.62 -19.06 -12.48
CA SER A 272 59.61 -19.85 -11.72
C SER A 272 59.36 -19.85 -10.20
N SER A 273 59.23 -21.03 -9.63
CA SER A 273 59.91 -21.50 -8.40
C SER A 273 59.21 -22.78 -7.92
N LEU A 274 59.85 -23.86 -7.47
CA LEU A 274 61.23 -24.33 -7.41
C LEU A 274 61.11 -25.78 -6.88
N LEU A 275 61.98 -26.68 -7.36
CA LEU A 275 62.47 -27.91 -6.71
C LEU A 275 61.66 -29.24 -6.79
N LEU A 276 62.08 -30.04 -7.80
CA LEU A 276 62.56 -31.44 -7.70
C LEU A 276 63.01 -31.86 -6.27
N TRP A 277 62.84 -33.06 -5.73
CA TRP A 277 62.67 -34.44 -6.23
C TRP A 277 62.11 -35.34 -5.10
N GLY A 278 61.44 -36.45 -5.44
CA GLY A 278 61.32 -37.58 -4.52
C GLY A 278 60.16 -38.58 -4.73
N SER A 279 60.32 -39.49 -5.69
CA SER A 279 59.93 -40.92 -5.62
C SER A 279 58.45 -41.39 -5.68
N LEU A 280 58.12 -42.05 -6.81
CA LEU A 280 57.51 -43.41 -7.00
C LEU A 280 56.38 -43.88 -6.04
N PRO A 281 55.31 -44.55 -6.55
CA PRO A 281 55.46 -45.93 -7.04
C PRO A 281 54.51 -46.41 -8.18
N CYS A 282 54.94 -47.45 -8.91
CA CYS A 282 54.07 -48.39 -9.65
C CYS A 282 53.28 -49.28 -8.64
N PRO A 283 52.14 -49.90 -9.03
CA PRO A 283 52.15 -51.35 -9.35
C PRO A 283 51.00 -51.76 -10.34
N PRO A 284 50.66 -53.06 -10.52
CA PRO A 284 51.38 -54.06 -11.32
C PRO A 284 50.55 -54.60 -12.52
N ARG A 285 51.21 -55.40 -13.37
CA ARG A 285 50.59 -56.37 -14.30
C ARG A 285 49.93 -57.53 -13.53
N LEU A 286 48.85 -58.07 -14.09
CA LEU A 286 48.39 -59.48 -14.15
C LEU A 286 46.93 -59.39 -14.65
N SER A 287 46.45 -60.04 -15.70
CA SER A 287 46.80 -61.28 -16.40
C SER A 287 46.29 -61.21 -17.83
#